data_AF-L9ZYE2-F1
#
_entry.id   AF-L9ZYE2-F1
#
_cell.length_a   1.000
_cell.length_b   1.000
_cell.length_c   1.000
_cell.angle_alpha   90.00
_cell.angle_beta   90.00
_cell.angle_gamma   90.00
#
_symmetry.space_group_name_H-M   'P 1'
#
loop_
_entity.id
_entity.type
_entity.pdbx_description
1 polymer ?
#
loop_
_entity_poly.entity_id
_entity_poly.type
_entity_poly.pdbx_seq_one_letter_code
_entity_poly.pdbx_strand_id
1 'polypeptide(L)'
;MSVRSRIDGLEERINERLPRQVKIGAGVLYLHRSGGSERLDTLAERPGWDRWHDCSIGLLLACQVAVLGLVLTGAWLALQQPEPTALNAPENTIAIPGINAFMPLAAAPSVIAALVIATVAHEFGHAIACRREEIPLQETGIALLFGVVPLAAYVLPGEKLDTASRRSRLRVFAAGVANNLVVAAVALAVLLAPATGTAMDAYMLYFGWAVTGGVPPTAESIAALGLVTNLAFWTALLSANFGLLNALPVTLLDGGRVLSLVLDEVGERLGRPLSAWRRRLVIHGTGVIAALAVVVAILGPHMPV
;
A
#
# COMPACT_ATOMS: atom_id res chain seq x y z
N MET A 1 -9.16 37.64 -3.03
CA MET A 1 -8.23 36.51 -2.76
C MET A 1 -8.90 35.54 -1.82
N SER A 2 -9.01 34.26 -2.20
CA SER A 2 -9.56 33.23 -1.32
C SER A 2 -8.56 32.86 -0.22
N VAL A 3 -9.03 32.31 0.90
CA VAL A 3 -8.17 31.78 1.98
C VAL A 3 -7.15 30.78 1.41
N ARG A 4 -7.57 29.95 0.45
CA ARG A 4 -6.71 28.99 -0.24
C ARG A 4 -5.53 29.66 -0.95
N SER A 5 -5.78 30.71 -1.74
CA SER A 5 -4.70 31.47 -2.41
C SER A 5 -3.70 32.13 -1.45
N ARG A 6 -4.12 32.44 -0.21
CA ARG A 6 -3.23 32.99 0.83
C ARG A 6 -2.35 31.91 1.44
N ILE A 7 -2.91 30.71 1.63
CA ILE A 7 -2.19 29.54 2.15
C ILE A 7 -1.16 29.09 1.09
N ASP A 8 -1.58 28.91 -0.16
CA ASP A 8 -0.71 28.48 -1.26
C ASP A 8 0.49 29.45 -1.42
N GLY A 9 0.23 30.76 -1.42
CA GLY A 9 1.30 31.77 -1.50
C GLY A 9 2.17 31.87 -0.24
N LEU A 10 1.69 31.41 0.93
CA LEU A 10 2.52 31.29 2.12
C LEU A 10 3.43 30.06 2.02
N GLU A 11 2.90 28.91 1.60
CA GLU A 11 3.65 27.68 1.40
C GLU A 11 4.78 27.88 0.39
N GLU A 12 4.49 28.54 -0.74
CA GLU A 12 5.49 28.82 -1.78
C GLU A 12 6.65 29.67 -1.25
N ARG A 13 6.36 30.77 -0.53
CA ARG A 13 7.37 31.61 0.10
C ARG A 13 8.20 30.89 1.16
N ILE A 14 7.61 29.92 1.88
CA ILE A 14 8.36 29.12 2.84
C ILE A 14 9.27 28.15 2.09
N ASN A 15 8.76 27.47 1.07
CA ASN A 15 9.52 26.54 0.23
C ASN A 15 10.71 27.20 -0.47
N GLU A 16 10.59 28.46 -0.92
CA GLU A 16 11.70 29.23 -1.48
C GLU A 16 12.87 29.44 -0.51
N ARG A 17 12.60 29.41 0.81
CA ARG A 17 13.61 29.61 1.85
C ARG A 17 14.17 28.31 2.40
N LEU A 18 13.56 27.17 2.09
CA LEU A 18 13.99 25.87 2.56
C LEU A 18 15.17 25.35 1.71
N PRO A 19 16.02 24.48 2.29
CA PRO A 19 17.00 23.74 1.50
C PRO A 19 16.32 23.00 0.35
N ARG A 20 17.02 22.82 -0.78
CA ARG A 20 16.48 22.15 -1.98
C ARG A 20 15.99 20.71 -1.75
N GLN A 21 16.33 20.11 -0.62
CA GLN A 21 15.96 18.76 -0.21
C GLN A 21 14.73 18.72 0.70
N VAL A 22 14.16 19.88 1.03
CA VAL A 22 13.05 20.01 1.98
C VAL A 22 11.95 20.84 1.35
N LYS A 23 10.74 20.29 1.36
CA LYS A 23 9.53 20.99 0.92
C LYS A 23 8.43 20.81 1.95
N ILE A 24 7.56 21.79 2.09
CA ILE A 24 6.34 21.70 2.89
C ILE A 24 5.10 21.87 2.00
N GLY A 25 4.01 21.22 2.39
CA GLY A 25 2.69 21.43 1.79
C GLY A 25 1.59 20.86 2.68
N ALA A 26 0.52 21.61 2.93
CA ALA A 26 -0.64 21.21 3.72
C ALA A 26 -0.33 20.48 5.05
N GLY A 27 0.67 20.97 5.80
CA GLY A 27 1.09 20.36 7.07
C GLY A 27 1.95 19.11 6.94
N VAL A 28 2.38 18.75 5.73
CA VAL A 28 3.33 17.66 5.44
C VAL A 28 4.70 18.24 5.13
N LEU A 29 5.73 17.67 5.74
CA LEU A 29 7.13 17.90 5.43
C LEU A 29 7.63 16.79 4.52
N TYR A 30 8.16 17.16 3.36
CA TYR A 30 8.76 16.27 2.38
C TYR A 30 10.26 16.40 2.48
N LEU A 31 10.92 15.30 2.84
CA LEU A 31 12.36 15.15 2.75
C LEU A 31 12.66 14.40 1.46
N HIS A 32 13.24 15.09 0.47
CA HIS A 32 13.37 14.57 -0.87
C HIS A 32 14.78 14.74 -1.44
N ARG A 33 15.09 13.92 -2.42
CA ARG A 33 16.31 13.96 -3.19
C ARG A 33 15.97 13.88 -4.67
N SER A 34 16.46 14.86 -5.42
CA SER A 34 16.42 14.85 -6.88
C SER A 34 17.58 14.02 -7.44
N GLY A 35 17.28 13.20 -8.45
CA GLY A 35 18.26 12.34 -9.11
C GLY A 35 18.51 11.00 -8.40
N GLY A 36 19.04 10.05 -9.16
CA GLY A 36 19.35 8.70 -8.69
C GLY A 36 20.54 8.64 -7.71
N SER A 37 20.77 7.44 -7.17
CA SER A 37 21.93 7.14 -6.33
C SER A 37 22.82 6.15 -7.09
N GLU A 38 24.13 6.40 -7.14
CA GLU A 38 25.08 5.48 -7.78
C GLU A 38 24.94 4.04 -7.24
N ARG A 39 24.67 3.89 -5.94
CA ARG A 39 24.40 2.58 -5.33
C ARG A 39 23.13 1.91 -5.86
N LEU A 40 22.09 2.69 -6.13
CA LEU A 40 20.84 2.19 -6.70
C LEU A 40 21.07 1.74 -8.14
N ASP A 41 21.88 2.49 -8.89
CA ASP A 41 22.24 2.20 -10.27
C ASP A 41 23.00 0.88 -10.37
N THR A 42 24.07 0.73 -9.57
CA THR A 42 24.83 -0.54 -9.48
C THR A 42 23.96 -1.71 -9.03
N LEU A 43 23.00 -1.47 -8.14
CA LEU A 43 22.10 -2.52 -7.68
C LEU A 43 21.14 -2.96 -8.80
N ALA A 44 20.62 -2.01 -9.59
CA ALA A 44 19.71 -2.26 -10.70
C ALA A 44 20.38 -2.97 -11.89
N GLU A 45 21.70 -2.92 -12.01
CA GLU A 45 22.43 -3.63 -13.07
C GLU A 45 22.39 -5.16 -12.93
N ARG A 46 22.04 -5.69 -11.75
CA ARG A 46 22.02 -7.14 -11.49
C ARG A 46 20.99 -7.86 -12.39
N PRO A 47 21.37 -8.96 -13.07
CA PRO A 47 20.50 -9.64 -14.04
C PRO A 47 19.29 -10.34 -13.41
N GLY A 48 19.28 -10.54 -12.08
CA GLY A 48 18.14 -11.11 -11.37
C GLY A 48 16.88 -10.24 -11.47
N TRP A 49 17.03 -8.93 -11.67
CA TRP A 49 15.93 -7.99 -11.71
C TRP A 49 15.00 -8.17 -12.91
N ASP A 50 15.52 -8.56 -14.08
CA ASP A 50 14.66 -8.78 -15.24
C ASP A 50 13.62 -9.88 -14.98
N ARG A 51 14.09 -11.02 -14.43
CA ARG A 51 13.24 -12.14 -14.05
C ARG A 51 12.27 -11.75 -12.93
N TRP A 52 12.77 -11.05 -11.91
CA TRP A 52 11.93 -10.58 -10.82
C TRP A 52 10.80 -9.66 -11.30
N HIS A 53 11.12 -8.69 -12.16
CA HIS A 53 10.13 -7.75 -12.67
C HIS A 53 9.10 -8.43 -13.59
N ASP A 54 9.53 -9.40 -14.42
CA ASP A 54 8.57 -10.18 -15.21
C ASP A 54 7.65 -11.04 -14.33
N CYS A 55 8.18 -11.69 -13.30
CA CYS A 55 7.38 -12.42 -12.31
C CYS A 55 6.43 -11.49 -11.55
N SER A 56 6.86 -10.26 -11.25
CA SER A 56 6.08 -9.27 -10.52
C SER A 56 4.79 -8.91 -11.26
N ILE A 57 4.81 -8.86 -12.60
CA ILE A 57 3.61 -8.61 -13.41
C ILE A 57 2.56 -9.71 -13.16
N GLY A 58 2.98 -10.98 -13.25
CA GLY A 58 2.08 -12.11 -13.00
C GLY A 58 1.57 -12.15 -11.56
N LEU A 59 2.45 -11.85 -10.59
CA LEU A 59 2.09 -11.79 -9.18
C LEU A 59 1.05 -10.70 -8.90
N LEU A 60 1.25 -9.49 -9.42
CA LEU A 60 0.28 -8.41 -9.25
C LEU A 60 -1.07 -8.78 -9.87
N LEU A 61 -1.11 -9.34 -11.08
CA LEU A 61 -2.37 -9.78 -11.71
C LEU A 61 -3.09 -10.85 -10.88
N ALA A 62 -2.34 -11.81 -10.31
CA ALA A 62 -2.91 -12.81 -9.41
C ALA A 62 -3.46 -12.17 -8.12
N CYS A 63 -2.71 -11.26 -7.50
CA CYS A 63 -3.15 -10.50 -6.33
C CYS A 63 -4.39 -9.67 -6.62
N GLN A 64 -4.48 -9.06 -7.80
CA GLN A 64 -5.63 -8.26 -8.22
C GLN A 64 -6.91 -9.09 -8.30
N VAL A 65 -6.84 -10.30 -8.86
CA VAL A 65 -7.99 -11.23 -8.87
C VAL A 65 -8.32 -11.69 -7.45
N ALA A 66 -7.31 -12.05 -6.66
CA ALA A 66 -7.49 -12.54 -5.30
C ALA A 66 -8.13 -11.49 -4.37
N VAL A 67 -7.66 -10.24 -4.40
CA VAL A 67 -8.17 -9.17 -3.55
C VAL A 67 -9.59 -8.75 -3.95
N LEU A 68 -9.91 -8.73 -5.27
CA LEU A 68 -11.28 -8.48 -5.72
C LEU A 68 -12.21 -9.60 -5.24
N GLY A 69 -11.81 -10.86 -5.39
CA GLY A 69 -12.55 -12.00 -4.87
C GLY A 69 -12.79 -11.87 -3.36
N LEU A 70 -11.73 -11.60 -2.60
CA LEU A 70 -11.79 -11.44 -1.15
C LEU A 70 -12.75 -10.33 -0.73
N VAL A 71 -12.67 -9.16 -1.34
CA VAL A 71 -13.52 -8.00 -1.00
C VAL A 71 -14.98 -8.26 -1.37
N LEU A 72 -15.24 -8.88 -2.53
CA LEU A 72 -16.60 -9.26 -2.94
C LEU A 72 -17.20 -10.33 -2.03
N THR A 73 -16.41 -11.33 -1.64
CA THR A 73 -16.82 -12.35 -0.66
C THR A 73 -17.06 -11.73 0.71
N GLY A 74 -16.21 -10.81 1.17
CA GLY A 74 -16.39 -10.08 2.42
C GLY A 74 -17.69 -9.27 2.43
N ALA A 75 -17.99 -8.55 1.34
CA ALA A 75 -19.25 -7.83 1.17
C ALA A 75 -20.46 -8.77 1.22
N TRP A 76 -20.39 -9.90 0.51
CA TRP A 76 -21.45 -10.92 0.49
C TRP A 76 -21.68 -11.54 1.88
N LEU A 77 -20.62 -11.84 2.63
CA LEU A 77 -20.71 -12.37 3.98
C LEU A 77 -21.30 -11.34 4.95
N ALA A 78 -20.91 -10.07 4.82
CA ALA A 78 -21.39 -9.00 5.67
C ALA A 78 -22.91 -8.77 5.53
N LEU A 79 -23.46 -8.93 4.33
CA LEU A 79 -24.92 -8.88 4.09
C LEU A 79 -25.71 -10.03 4.73
N GLN A 80 -25.04 -11.11 5.12
CA GLN A 80 -25.66 -12.26 5.79
C GLN A 80 -25.52 -12.20 7.31
N GLN A 81 -24.79 -11.22 7.85
CA GLN A 81 -24.64 -11.09 9.30
C GLN A 81 -25.84 -10.36 9.89
N PRO A 82 -26.58 -10.99 10.83
CA PRO A 82 -27.79 -10.40 11.40
C PRO A 82 -27.48 -9.27 12.39
N GLU A 83 -26.26 -9.23 12.93
CA GLU A 83 -25.86 -8.26 13.95
C GLU A 83 -24.45 -7.71 13.68
N PRO A 84 -24.20 -6.41 13.96
CA PRO A 84 -22.87 -5.84 13.90
C PRO A 84 -21.87 -6.55 14.84
N THR A 85 -20.65 -6.75 14.34
CA THR A 85 -19.53 -7.27 15.13
C THR A 85 -18.51 -6.17 15.41
N ALA A 86 -17.57 -6.42 16.34
CA ALA A 86 -16.48 -5.48 16.63
C ALA A 86 -15.63 -5.14 15.39
N LEU A 87 -15.55 -6.05 14.40
CA LEU A 87 -14.84 -5.83 13.12
C LEU A 87 -15.49 -4.75 12.25
N ASN A 88 -16.81 -4.59 12.36
CA ASN A 88 -17.62 -3.69 11.53
C ASN A 88 -18.15 -2.49 12.34
N ALA A 89 -17.76 -2.37 13.62
CA ALA A 89 -18.14 -1.24 14.46
C ALA A 89 -17.48 0.06 13.95
N PRO A 90 -18.21 1.17 13.77
CA PRO A 90 -17.68 2.41 13.22
C PRO A 90 -16.42 2.94 13.92
N GLU A 91 -16.35 2.86 15.25
CA GLU A 91 -15.17 3.23 16.04
C GLU A 91 -13.90 2.44 15.67
N ASN A 92 -14.06 1.20 15.19
CA ASN A 92 -12.95 0.33 14.81
C ASN A 92 -12.55 0.42 13.33
N THR A 93 -13.28 1.20 12.53
CA THR A 93 -12.99 1.38 11.09
C THR A 93 -11.83 2.33 10.82
N ILE A 94 -11.53 3.24 11.76
CA ILE A 94 -10.46 4.22 11.60
C ILE A 94 -9.13 3.60 12.02
N ALA A 95 -8.29 3.33 11.03
CA ALA A 95 -6.98 2.70 11.21
C ALA A 95 -5.91 3.67 11.77
N ILE A 96 -6.11 4.17 13.00
CA ILE A 96 -5.14 5.00 13.73
C ILE A 96 -4.83 4.37 15.09
N PRO A 97 -3.54 4.16 15.44
CA PRO A 97 -3.16 3.62 16.74
C PRO A 97 -3.71 4.44 17.91
N GLY A 98 -4.36 3.76 18.86
CA GLY A 98 -5.00 4.36 20.03
C GLY A 98 -6.43 4.87 19.81
N ILE A 99 -6.93 4.92 18.57
CA ILE A 99 -8.33 5.25 18.27
C ILE A 99 -9.18 3.99 18.16
N ASN A 100 -8.69 2.97 17.47
CA ASN A 100 -9.38 1.67 17.35
C ASN A 100 -8.78 0.61 18.29
N ALA A 101 -9.59 -0.38 18.65
CA ALA A 101 -9.21 -1.47 19.54
C ALA A 101 -8.23 -2.49 18.92
N PHE A 102 -8.15 -2.56 17.58
CA PHE A 102 -7.25 -3.46 16.84
C PHE A 102 -5.80 -2.95 16.76
N MET A 103 -5.58 -1.65 16.98
CA MET A 103 -4.29 -0.98 17.05
C MET A 103 -4.16 -0.20 18.35
N PRO A 104 -3.98 -0.85 19.51
CA PRO A 104 -3.78 -0.15 20.76
C PRO A 104 -2.53 0.73 20.73
N LEU A 105 -2.51 1.78 21.54
CA LEU A 105 -1.39 2.74 21.59
C LEU A 105 -0.04 2.05 21.90
N ALA A 106 -0.05 0.99 22.72
CA ALA A 106 1.16 0.22 23.04
C ALA A 106 1.77 -0.50 21.81
N ALA A 107 1.00 -0.76 20.76
CA ALA A 107 1.50 -1.33 19.50
C ALA A 107 2.02 -0.26 18.52
N ALA A 108 1.75 1.02 18.77
CA ALA A 108 2.08 2.12 17.85
C ALA A 108 3.55 2.14 17.39
N PRO A 109 4.57 1.89 18.24
CA PRO A 109 5.96 1.85 17.79
C PRO A 109 6.20 0.79 16.69
N SER A 110 5.65 -0.42 16.87
CA SER A 110 5.78 -1.51 15.90
C SER A 110 4.97 -1.24 14.63
N VAL A 111 3.76 -0.67 14.76
CA VAL A 111 2.90 -0.29 13.62
C VAL A 111 3.59 0.78 12.75
N ILE A 112 4.11 1.84 13.37
CA ILE A 112 4.79 2.94 12.66
C ILE A 112 6.06 2.42 11.97
N ALA A 113 6.88 1.63 12.66
CA ALA A 113 8.08 1.03 12.07
C ALA A 113 7.72 0.11 10.89
N ALA A 114 6.70 -0.73 11.04
CA ALA A 114 6.21 -1.60 9.97
C ALA A 114 5.67 -0.81 8.77
N LEU A 115 4.97 0.31 8.98
CA LEU A 115 4.50 1.18 7.90
C LEU A 115 5.65 1.83 7.14
N VAL A 116 6.68 2.30 7.84
CA VAL A 116 7.90 2.83 7.22
C VAL A 116 8.57 1.75 6.38
N ILE A 117 8.74 0.53 6.93
CA ILE A 117 9.32 -0.60 6.20
C ILE A 117 8.50 -0.91 4.94
N ALA A 118 7.17 -1.01 5.07
CA ALA A 118 6.27 -1.35 3.96
C ALA A 118 6.33 -0.30 2.84
N THR A 119 6.28 0.99 3.17
CA THR A 119 6.30 2.07 2.16
C THR A 119 7.67 2.19 1.50
N VAL A 120 8.77 2.13 2.27
CA VAL A 120 10.12 2.17 1.72
C VAL A 120 10.38 0.97 0.80
N ALA A 121 9.95 -0.24 1.18
CA ALA A 121 10.12 -1.44 0.36
C ALA A 121 9.34 -1.37 -0.96
N HIS A 122 8.12 -0.85 -0.92
CA HIS A 122 7.25 -0.67 -2.09
C HIS A 122 7.91 0.28 -3.10
N GLU A 123 8.28 1.46 -2.62
CA GLU A 123 8.89 2.49 -3.45
C GLU A 123 10.27 2.09 -3.95
N PHE A 124 11.05 1.37 -3.14
CA PHE A 124 12.29 0.76 -3.59
C PHE A 124 12.09 -0.18 -4.79
N GLY A 125 10.98 -0.91 -4.84
CA GLY A 125 10.61 -1.73 -5.99
C GLY A 125 10.43 -0.90 -7.26
N HIS A 126 9.64 0.18 -7.19
CA HIS A 126 9.47 1.10 -8.31
C HIS A 126 10.80 1.74 -8.74
N ALA A 127 11.63 2.16 -7.78
CA ALA A 127 12.92 2.78 -8.06
C ALA A 127 13.86 1.84 -8.81
N ILE A 128 14.02 0.60 -8.35
CA ILE A 128 14.85 -0.41 -9.02
C ILE A 128 14.32 -0.72 -10.42
N ALA A 129 13.00 -0.89 -10.58
CA ALA A 129 12.40 -1.13 -11.88
C ALA A 129 12.62 0.05 -12.84
N CYS A 130 12.48 1.28 -12.37
CA CYS A 130 12.78 2.47 -13.18
C CYS A 130 14.24 2.47 -13.64
N ARG A 131 15.19 2.24 -12.72
CA ARG A 131 16.62 2.22 -13.08
C ARG A 131 16.95 1.08 -14.05
N ARG A 132 16.39 -0.12 -13.84
CA ARG A 132 16.57 -1.28 -14.75
C ARG A 132 16.04 -1.01 -16.16
N GLU A 133 14.91 -0.30 -16.27
CA GLU A 133 14.30 0.09 -17.54
C GLU A 133 14.85 1.41 -18.10
N GLU A 134 15.95 1.91 -17.54
CA GLU A 134 16.61 3.17 -17.91
C GLU A 134 15.68 4.39 -17.86
N ILE A 135 14.70 4.37 -16.97
CA ILE A 135 13.78 5.48 -16.70
C ILE A 135 14.41 6.34 -15.60
N PRO A 136 14.72 7.63 -15.87
CA PRO A 136 15.27 8.53 -14.86
C PRO A 136 14.29 8.72 -13.71
N LEU A 137 14.80 8.83 -12.49
CA LEU A 137 14.00 9.24 -11.33
C LEU A 137 14.07 10.77 -11.22
N GLN A 138 12.91 11.42 -11.17
CA GLN A 138 12.83 12.87 -10.93
C GLN A 138 13.07 13.16 -9.45
N GLU A 139 12.38 12.41 -8.59
CA GLU A 139 12.40 12.64 -7.15
C GLU A 139 12.19 11.35 -6.39
N THR A 140 12.84 11.23 -5.24
CA THR A 140 12.59 10.19 -4.24
C THR A 140 12.55 10.84 -2.88
N GLY A 141 11.68 10.39 -1.98
CA GLY A 141 11.57 11.04 -0.68
C GLY A 141 10.70 10.33 0.32
N ILE A 142 10.55 10.98 1.48
CA ILE A 142 9.68 10.58 2.57
C ILE A 142 8.81 11.77 2.95
N ALA A 143 7.50 11.54 3.06
CA ALA A 143 6.52 12.46 3.57
C ALA A 143 6.29 12.24 5.06
N LEU A 144 6.37 13.31 5.85
CA LEU A 144 6.18 13.34 7.29
C LEU A 144 5.03 14.29 7.66
N LEU A 145 3.93 13.78 8.20
CA LEU A 145 2.83 14.59 8.72
C LEU A 145 3.30 15.38 9.94
N PHE A 146 3.02 16.69 9.94
CA PHE A 146 3.49 17.67 10.92
C PHE A 146 5.02 17.63 11.15
N GLY A 147 5.77 17.09 10.20
CA GLY A 147 7.22 16.91 10.31
C GLY A 147 7.68 15.77 11.22
N VAL A 148 6.76 14.97 11.78
CA VAL A 148 7.10 13.95 12.79
C VAL A 148 6.59 12.56 12.42
N VAL A 149 5.36 12.44 11.93
CA VAL A 149 4.73 11.13 11.71
C VAL A 149 4.99 10.68 10.27
N PRO A 150 5.68 9.56 10.03
CA PRO A 150 5.92 9.09 8.67
C PRO A 150 4.59 8.69 8.00
N LEU A 151 4.27 9.36 6.90
CA LEU A 151 3.09 9.08 6.08
C LEU A 151 3.42 8.02 5.03
N ALA A 152 4.45 8.29 4.22
CA ALA A 152 4.82 7.44 3.10
C ALA A 152 6.22 7.79 2.59
N ALA A 153 6.97 6.78 2.15
CA ALA A 153 8.00 7.00 1.14
C ALA A 153 7.34 7.23 -0.23
N TYR A 154 8.03 7.86 -1.17
CA TYR A 154 7.58 7.96 -2.55
C TYR A 154 8.75 8.01 -3.55
N VAL A 155 8.50 7.51 -4.76
CA VAL A 155 9.38 7.60 -5.92
C VAL A 155 8.59 8.17 -7.08
N LEU A 156 9.13 9.24 -7.69
CA LEU A 156 8.56 9.89 -8.85
C LEU A 156 9.40 9.56 -10.10
N PRO A 157 8.89 8.69 -11.00
CA PRO A 157 9.52 8.42 -12.27
C PRO A 157 9.49 9.65 -13.18
N GLY A 158 10.47 9.76 -14.07
CA GLY A 158 10.50 10.80 -15.10
C GLY A 158 9.58 10.51 -16.28
N GLU A 159 9.40 11.53 -17.12
CA GLU A 159 8.50 11.53 -18.29
C GLU A 159 8.79 10.39 -19.30
N LYS A 160 10.01 9.84 -19.30
CA LYS A 160 10.35 8.66 -20.13
C LYS A 160 9.44 7.46 -19.83
N LEU A 161 8.85 7.37 -18.64
CA LEU A 161 7.89 6.31 -18.31
C LEU A 161 6.66 6.34 -19.22
N ASP A 162 6.19 7.52 -19.64
CA ASP A 162 4.95 7.67 -20.42
C ASP A 162 5.12 7.17 -21.87
N THR A 163 6.34 7.25 -22.39
CA THR A 163 6.71 6.79 -23.74
C THR A 163 7.43 5.44 -23.75
N ALA A 164 7.73 4.88 -22.57
CA ALA A 164 8.39 3.59 -22.44
C ALA A 164 7.53 2.44 -23.01
N SER A 165 8.20 1.33 -23.34
CA SER A 165 7.53 0.12 -23.80
C SER A 165 6.48 -0.35 -22.79
N ARG A 166 5.41 -1.00 -23.27
CA ARG A 166 4.36 -1.53 -22.37
C ARG A 166 4.93 -2.46 -21.31
N ARG A 167 5.90 -3.32 -21.69
CA ARG A 167 6.55 -4.24 -20.76
C ARG A 167 7.32 -3.47 -19.67
N SER A 168 8.08 -2.45 -20.03
CA SER A 168 8.80 -1.60 -19.08
C SER A 168 7.84 -0.93 -18.10
N ARG A 169 6.72 -0.39 -18.59
CA ARG A 169 5.69 0.23 -17.75
C ARG A 169 5.03 -0.78 -16.80
N LEU A 170 4.68 -1.97 -17.31
CA LEU A 170 4.14 -3.06 -16.50
C LEU A 170 5.11 -3.48 -15.39
N ARG A 171 6.40 -3.63 -15.71
CA ARG A 171 7.45 -3.96 -14.74
C ARG A 171 7.56 -2.90 -13.64
N VAL A 172 7.55 -1.62 -14.00
CA VAL A 172 7.60 -0.51 -13.04
C VAL A 172 6.39 -0.54 -12.10
N PHE A 173 5.17 -0.60 -12.62
CA PHE A 173 3.97 -0.59 -11.77
C PHE A 173 3.83 -1.86 -10.91
N ALA A 174 4.33 -3.01 -11.38
CA ALA A 174 4.20 -4.26 -10.62
C ALA A 174 5.25 -4.46 -9.52
N ALA A 175 6.41 -3.81 -9.62
CA ALA A 175 7.54 -4.08 -8.74
C ALA A 175 7.29 -3.75 -7.25
N GLY A 176 6.56 -2.67 -6.95
CA GLY A 176 6.27 -2.28 -5.56
C GLY A 176 5.45 -3.33 -4.81
N VAL A 177 4.34 -3.77 -5.41
CA VAL A 177 3.48 -4.83 -4.87
C VAL A 177 4.27 -6.10 -4.59
N ALA A 178 5.10 -6.54 -5.54
CA ALA A 178 5.87 -7.76 -5.39
C ALA A 178 6.90 -7.67 -4.25
N ASN A 179 7.61 -6.53 -4.13
CA ASN A 179 8.57 -6.31 -3.04
C ASN A 179 7.90 -6.35 -1.67
N ASN A 180 6.70 -5.76 -1.55
CA ASN A 180 5.95 -5.79 -0.30
C ASN A 180 5.53 -7.19 0.11
N LEU A 181 5.19 -8.05 -0.84
CA LEU A 181 4.91 -9.46 -0.57
C LEU A 181 6.16 -10.23 -0.15
N VAL A 182 7.34 -9.89 -0.68
CA VAL A 182 8.62 -10.45 -0.21
C VAL A 182 8.90 -10.02 1.22
N VAL A 183 8.76 -8.74 1.55
CA VAL A 183 8.94 -8.25 2.92
C VAL A 183 7.96 -8.94 3.87
N ALA A 184 6.71 -9.10 3.45
CA ALA A 184 5.72 -9.83 4.23
C ALA A 184 6.14 -11.29 4.47
N ALA A 185 6.59 -11.99 3.43
CA ALA A 185 7.05 -13.37 3.53
C ALA A 185 8.29 -13.51 4.43
N VAL A 186 9.25 -12.57 4.35
CA VAL A 186 10.43 -12.54 5.23
C VAL A 186 10.02 -12.31 6.67
N ALA A 187 9.11 -11.37 6.94
CA ALA A 187 8.62 -11.09 8.29
C ALA A 187 7.84 -12.29 8.87
N LEU A 188 7.07 -13.00 8.05
CA LEU A 188 6.45 -14.28 8.46
C LEU A 188 7.51 -15.35 8.75
N ALA A 189 8.57 -15.44 7.94
CA ALA A 189 9.65 -16.39 8.18
C ALA A 189 10.39 -16.12 9.51
N VAL A 190 10.53 -14.84 9.90
CA VAL A 190 11.07 -14.47 11.22
C VAL A 190 10.20 -15.04 12.35
N LEU A 191 8.87 -15.04 12.20
CA LEU A 191 7.93 -15.61 13.18
C LEU A 191 7.94 -17.14 13.26
N LEU A 192 8.66 -17.81 12.35
CA LEU A 192 8.92 -19.25 12.44
C LEU A 192 10.14 -19.58 13.31
N ALA A 193 10.91 -18.57 13.73
CA ALA A 193 12.08 -18.78 14.57
C ALA A 193 11.68 -19.20 15.99
N PRO A 194 12.38 -20.17 16.63
CA PRO A 194 12.04 -20.62 17.98
C PRO A 194 12.12 -19.54 19.08
N ALA A 195 12.85 -18.46 18.81
CA ALA A 195 13.05 -17.35 19.75
C ALA A 195 11.94 -16.29 19.72
N THR A 196 10.94 -16.45 18.85
CA THR A 196 9.79 -15.54 18.72
C THR A 196 8.49 -16.25 19.07
N GLY A 197 7.48 -15.51 19.56
CA GLY A 197 6.09 -15.97 19.52
C GLY A 197 5.59 -16.18 18.08
N THR A 198 4.48 -16.90 17.90
CA THR A 198 4.00 -17.28 16.56
C THR A 198 3.13 -16.22 15.91
N ALA A 199 2.97 -16.31 14.58
CA ALA A 199 2.02 -15.47 13.85
C ALA A 199 0.57 -15.67 14.32
N MET A 200 0.21 -16.90 14.73
CA MET A 200 -1.12 -17.21 15.27
C MET A 200 -1.33 -16.54 16.63
N ASP A 201 -0.34 -16.59 17.53
CA ASP A 201 -0.45 -15.95 18.85
C ASP A 201 -0.66 -14.44 18.72
N ALA A 202 0.13 -13.80 17.85
CA ALA A 202 -0.01 -12.37 17.57
C ALA A 202 -1.36 -12.06 16.91
N TYR A 203 -1.82 -12.86 15.95
CA TYR A 203 -3.13 -12.68 15.32
C TYR A 203 -4.27 -12.81 16.33
N MET A 204 -4.24 -13.84 17.18
CA MET A 204 -5.25 -14.06 18.19
C MET A 204 -5.28 -12.95 19.23
N LEU A 205 -4.11 -12.40 19.60
CA LEU A 205 -4.05 -11.25 20.49
C LEU A 205 -4.71 -10.01 19.85
N TYR A 206 -4.34 -9.65 18.62
CA TYR A 206 -4.79 -8.41 17.99
C TYR A 206 -6.22 -8.47 17.45
N PHE A 207 -6.63 -9.61 16.89
CA PHE A 207 -7.88 -9.75 16.15
C PHE A 207 -8.81 -10.83 16.70
N GLY A 208 -8.26 -11.85 17.39
CA GLY A 208 -9.02 -13.02 17.84
C GLY A 208 -10.19 -12.66 18.75
N TRP A 209 -10.00 -11.70 19.66
CA TRP A 209 -11.03 -11.23 20.60
C TRP A 209 -12.32 -10.77 19.91
N ALA A 210 -12.22 -10.18 18.71
CA ALA A 210 -13.38 -9.68 17.97
C ALA A 210 -14.25 -10.81 17.39
N VAL A 211 -13.66 -12.01 17.24
CA VAL A 211 -14.35 -13.20 16.72
C VAL A 211 -14.79 -14.12 17.88
N THR A 212 -13.99 -14.20 18.95
CA THR A 212 -14.25 -15.11 20.08
C THR A 212 -15.04 -14.47 21.23
N GLY A 213 -15.33 -13.16 21.16
CA GLY A 213 -16.00 -12.41 22.24
C GLY A 213 -15.07 -12.10 23.43
N GLY A 214 -13.75 -12.04 23.18
CA GLY A 214 -12.75 -11.72 24.18
C GLY A 214 -12.61 -10.21 24.46
N VAL A 215 -11.58 -9.85 25.22
CA VAL A 215 -11.24 -8.45 25.53
C VAL A 215 -10.15 -7.95 24.58
N PRO A 216 -10.18 -6.67 24.13
CA PRO A 216 -9.10 -6.08 23.36
C PRO A 216 -7.72 -6.15 24.04
N PRO A 217 -6.62 -6.08 23.27
CA PRO A 217 -5.27 -6.18 23.81
C PRO A 217 -4.94 -5.04 24.78
N THR A 218 -4.33 -5.39 25.91
CA THR A 218 -3.76 -4.46 26.88
C THR A 218 -2.27 -4.22 26.62
N ALA A 219 -1.71 -3.14 27.18
CA ALA A 219 -0.27 -2.88 27.09
C ALA A 219 0.57 -4.04 27.65
N GLU A 220 0.11 -4.69 28.71
CA GLU A 220 0.76 -5.87 29.30
C GLU A 220 0.76 -7.06 28.33
N SER A 221 -0.39 -7.37 27.72
CA SER A 221 -0.49 -8.47 26.74
C SER A 221 0.36 -8.23 25.49
N ILE A 222 0.49 -6.98 25.04
CA ILE A 222 1.35 -6.61 23.91
C ILE A 222 2.83 -6.73 24.30
N ALA A 223 3.19 -6.29 25.51
CA ALA A 223 4.56 -6.46 26.02
C ALA A 223 4.94 -7.95 26.13
N ALA A 224 4.00 -8.81 26.50
CA ALA A 224 4.19 -10.26 26.60
C ALA A 224 4.49 -10.94 25.25
N LEU A 225 4.03 -10.39 24.11
CA LEU A 225 4.44 -10.90 22.78
C LEU A 225 5.93 -10.72 22.52
N GLY A 226 6.55 -9.70 23.14
CA GLY A 226 7.92 -9.32 22.86
C GLY A 226 8.09 -8.47 21.59
N LEU A 227 9.14 -7.64 21.59
CA LEU A 227 9.39 -6.65 20.55
C LEU A 227 9.53 -7.26 19.15
N VAL A 228 10.29 -8.36 19.03
CA VAL A 228 10.58 -8.98 17.74
C VAL A 228 9.32 -9.56 17.11
N THR A 229 8.54 -10.32 17.87
CA THR A 229 7.26 -10.87 17.41
C THR A 229 6.30 -9.76 17.02
N ASN A 230 6.19 -8.71 17.85
CA ASN A 230 5.29 -7.60 17.56
C ASN A 230 5.68 -6.88 16.26
N LEU A 231 6.96 -6.54 16.08
CA LEU A 231 7.44 -5.88 14.88
C LEU A 231 7.32 -6.77 13.63
N ALA A 232 7.67 -8.04 13.73
CA ALA A 232 7.58 -8.98 12.61
C ALA A 232 6.12 -9.21 12.19
N PHE A 233 5.19 -9.35 13.14
CA PHE A 233 3.77 -9.47 12.86
C PHE A 233 3.21 -8.25 12.13
N TRP A 234 3.44 -7.05 12.67
CA TRP A 234 2.98 -5.82 12.01
C TRP A 234 3.66 -5.57 10.67
N THR A 235 4.94 -5.91 10.52
CA THR A 235 5.66 -5.80 9.24
C THR A 235 5.06 -6.74 8.20
N ALA A 236 4.76 -7.99 8.58
CA ALA A 236 4.09 -8.95 7.73
C ALA A 236 2.72 -8.44 7.28
N LEU A 237 1.90 -8.04 8.25
CA LEU A 237 0.53 -7.61 8.02
C LEU A 237 0.48 -6.34 7.17
N LEU A 238 1.21 -5.28 7.53
CA LEU A 238 1.15 -4.00 6.82
C LEU A 238 1.83 -4.07 5.45
N SER A 239 2.94 -4.80 5.30
CA SER A 239 3.56 -4.94 3.98
C SER A 239 2.64 -5.69 3.02
N ALA A 240 2.04 -6.79 3.45
CA ALA A 240 1.06 -7.53 2.66
C ALA A 240 -0.15 -6.65 2.30
N ASN A 241 -0.76 -5.98 3.26
CA ASN A 241 -1.93 -5.12 3.02
C ASN A 241 -1.60 -3.94 2.11
N PHE A 242 -0.45 -3.28 2.29
CA PHE A 242 -0.04 -2.17 1.45
C PHE A 242 0.18 -2.62 -0.01
N GLY A 243 0.79 -3.79 -0.21
CA GLY A 243 0.95 -4.39 -1.54
C GLY A 243 -0.40 -4.78 -2.16
N LEU A 244 -1.26 -5.48 -1.42
CA LEU A 244 -2.58 -5.91 -1.89
C LEU A 244 -3.52 -4.74 -2.20
N LEU A 245 -3.47 -3.67 -1.39
CA LEU A 245 -4.21 -2.44 -1.65
C LEU A 245 -3.76 -1.85 -2.99
N ASN A 246 -2.45 -1.71 -3.21
CA ASN A 246 -1.91 -1.18 -4.47
C ASN A 246 -2.18 -2.10 -5.67
N ALA A 247 -2.44 -3.40 -5.46
CA ALA A 247 -2.85 -4.33 -6.51
C ALA A 247 -4.32 -4.17 -6.93
N LEU A 248 -5.16 -3.44 -6.21
CA LEU A 248 -6.56 -3.21 -6.58
C LEU A 248 -6.67 -2.51 -7.96
N PRO A 249 -7.71 -2.82 -8.75
CA PRO A 249 -7.92 -2.23 -10.08
C PRO A 249 -8.52 -0.81 -9.99
N VAL A 250 -7.89 0.06 -9.20
CA VAL A 250 -8.31 1.45 -8.97
C VAL A 250 -7.32 2.37 -9.67
N THR A 251 -7.81 3.38 -10.39
CA THR A 251 -6.97 4.26 -11.24
C THR A 251 -5.82 4.94 -10.51
N LEU A 252 -5.99 5.24 -9.23
CA LEU A 252 -4.97 5.89 -8.41
C LEU A 252 -3.83 4.95 -7.98
N LEU A 253 -4.04 3.64 -8.08
CA LEU A 253 -3.14 2.60 -7.59
C LEU A 253 -2.43 1.90 -8.76
N ASP A 254 -1.36 1.16 -8.43
CA ASP A 254 -0.55 0.44 -9.42
C ASP A 254 -1.38 -0.56 -10.24
N GLY A 255 -2.27 -1.30 -9.58
CA GLY A 255 -3.15 -2.30 -10.20
C GLY A 255 -4.07 -1.71 -11.26
N GLY A 256 -4.56 -0.48 -11.07
CA GLY A 256 -5.35 0.22 -12.09
C GLY A 256 -4.53 0.56 -13.34
N ARG A 257 -3.26 0.94 -13.17
CA ARG A 257 -2.34 1.23 -14.28
C ARG A 257 -1.97 -0.04 -15.04
N VAL A 258 -1.71 -1.12 -14.32
CA VAL A 258 -1.46 -2.46 -14.91
C VAL A 258 -2.70 -2.95 -15.66
N LEU A 259 -3.88 -2.87 -15.07
CA LEU A 259 -5.14 -3.26 -15.72
C LEU A 259 -5.34 -2.49 -17.03
N SER A 260 -5.08 -1.17 -17.04
CA SER A 260 -5.17 -0.36 -18.27
C SER A 260 -4.30 -0.91 -19.39
N LEU A 261 -3.04 -1.26 -19.08
CA LEU A 261 -2.08 -1.77 -20.07
C LEU A 261 -2.45 -3.16 -20.56
N VAL A 262 -2.94 -4.02 -19.67
CA VAL A 262 -3.40 -5.36 -20.04
C VAL A 262 -4.64 -5.29 -20.92
N LEU A 263 -5.59 -4.38 -20.62
CA LEU A 263 -6.77 -4.18 -21.46
C LEU A 263 -6.41 -3.71 -22.87
N ASP A 264 -5.43 -2.81 -23.00
CA ASP A 264 -4.92 -2.37 -24.31
C ASP A 264 -4.29 -3.53 -25.08
N GLU A 265 -3.42 -4.31 -24.44
CA GLU A 265 -2.75 -5.47 -25.04
C GLU A 265 -3.76 -6.54 -25.50
N VAL A 266 -4.74 -6.87 -24.66
CA VAL A 266 -5.78 -7.85 -24.99
C VAL A 266 -6.65 -7.33 -26.14
N GLY A 267 -7.04 -6.06 -26.12
CA GLY A 267 -7.81 -5.44 -27.20
C GLY A 267 -7.10 -5.51 -28.54
N GLU A 268 -5.81 -5.19 -28.57
CA GLU A 268 -5.00 -5.27 -29.78
C GLU A 268 -4.84 -6.70 -30.29
N ARG A 269 -4.53 -7.66 -29.41
CA ARG A 269 -4.41 -9.08 -29.78
C ARG A 269 -5.70 -9.67 -30.34
N LEU A 270 -6.84 -9.23 -29.83
CA LEU A 270 -8.16 -9.65 -30.31
C LEU A 270 -8.62 -8.88 -31.57
N GLY A 271 -7.81 -7.96 -32.10
CA GLY A 271 -8.19 -7.09 -33.23
C GLY A 271 -9.35 -6.13 -32.89
N ARG A 272 -9.58 -5.87 -31.60
CA ARG A 272 -10.68 -5.06 -31.07
C ARG A 272 -10.14 -4.08 -30.01
N PRO A 273 -9.30 -3.10 -30.41
CA PRO A 273 -8.76 -2.13 -29.47
C PRO A 273 -9.89 -1.37 -28.77
N LEU A 274 -9.78 -1.23 -27.45
CA LEU A 274 -10.76 -0.50 -26.66
C LEU A 274 -10.59 0.99 -26.88
N SER A 275 -11.69 1.70 -27.11
CA SER A 275 -11.67 3.17 -27.09
C SER A 275 -11.26 3.68 -25.70
N ALA A 276 -10.63 4.85 -25.64
CA ALA A 276 -10.19 5.45 -24.38
C ALA A 276 -11.32 5.61 -23.35
N TRP A 277 -12.55 5.86 -23.82
CA TRP A 277 -13.73 5.95 -22.96
C TRP A 277 -14.13 4.59 -22.37
N ARG A 278 -14.12 3.51 -23.17
CA ARG A 278 -14.46 2.16 -22.70
C ARG A 278 -13.46 1.68 -21.67
N ARG A 279 -12.18 1.90 -21.92
CA ARG A 279 -11.11 1.56 -20.98
C ARG A 279 -11.27 2.29 -19.65
N ARG A 280 -11.49 3.61 -19.68
CA ARG A 280 -11.78 4.40 -18.47
C ARG A 280 -13.01 3.87 -17.74
N LEU A 281 -14.08 3.57 -18.47
CA LEU A 281 -15.30 3.01 -17.88
C LEU A 281 -15.03 1.68 -17.15
N VAL A 282 -14.25 0.78 -17.76
CA VAL A 282 -13.90 -0.50 -17.13
C VAL A 282 -13.09 -0.27 -15.86
N ILE A 283 -12.01 0.52 -15.90
CA ILE A 283 -11.13 0.74 -14.75
C ILE A 283 -11.84 1.48 -13.62
N HIS A 284 -12.59 2.54 -13.94
CA HIS A 284 -13.36 3.27 -12.92
C HIS A 284 -14.51 2.41 -12.39
N GLY A 285 -15.18 1.64 -13.25
CA GLY A 285 -16.24 0.71 -12.86
C GLY A 285 -15.73 -0.35 -11.90
N THR A 286 -14.59 -0.99 -12.18
CA THR A 286 -13.98 -1.96 -11.27
C THR A 286 -13.57 -1.33 -9.95
N GLY A 287 -13.03 -0.10 -9.98
CA GLY A 287 -12.69 0.64 -8.77
C GLY A 287 -13.92 0.99 -7.91
N VAL A 288 -15.01 1.42 -8.54
CA VAL A 288 -16.28 1.70 -7.87
C VAL A 288 -16.88 0.43 -7.27
N ILE A 289 -16.87 -0.68 -8.00
CA ILE A 289 -17.35 -1.98 -7.48
C ILE A 289 -16.53 -2.41 -6.27
N ALA A 290 -15.20 -2.32 -6.32
CA ALA A 290 -14.34 -2.66 -5.19
C ALA A 290 -14.62 -1.76 -3.98
N ALA A 291 -14.75 -0.44 -4.19
CA ALA A 291 -15.06 0.51 -3.12
C ALA A 291 -16.44 0.26 -2.50
N LEU A 292 -17.47 0.04 -3.31
CA LEU A 292 -18.81 -0.30 -2.84
C LEU A 292 -18.82 -1.62 -2.07
N ALA A 293 -18.08 -2.62 -2.53
CA ALA A 293 -17.95 -3.89 -1.81
C ALA A 293 -17.28 -3.71 -0.44
N VAL A 294 -16.25 -2.86 -0.31
CA VAL A 294 -15.69 -2.50 1.01
C VAL A 294 -16.73 -1.79 1.88
N VAL A 295 -17.48 -0.83 1.33
CA VAL A 295 -18.55 -0.12 2.07
C VAL A 295 -19.61 -1.10 2.55
N VAL A 296 -20.05 -2.03 1.70
CA VAL A 296 -21.01 -3.08 2.06
C VAL A 296 -20.42 -4.04 3.09
N ALA A 297 -19.13 -4.38 2.99
CA ALA A 297 -18.48 -5.23 3.99
C ALA A 297 -18.52 -4.61 5.40
N ILE A 298 -18.40 -3.28 5.48
CA ILE A 298 -18.40 -2.54 6.75
C ILE A 298 -19.84 -2.24 7.23
N LEU A 299 -20.69 -1.74 6.34
CA LEU A 299 -22.02 -1.21 6.70
C LEU A 299 -23.14 -2.24 6.53
N GLY A 300 -22.90 -3.33 5.82
CA GLY A 300 -23.84 -4.44 5.59
C GLY A 300 -24.58 -4.86 6.86
N PRO A 301 -23.86 -5.20 7.95
CA PRO A 301 -24.47 -5.65 9.19
C PRO A 301 -25.26 -4.57 9.93
N HIS A 302 -25.15 -3.29 9.54
CA HIS A 302 -25.88 -2.16 10.13
C HIS A 302 -27.11 -1.77 9.33
N MET A 303 -27.35 -2.37 8.15
CA MET A 303 -28.51 -2.07 7.33
C MET A 303 -29.73 -2.86 7.83
N PRO A 304 -30.91 -2.22 7.96
CA PRO A 304 -32.13 -2.94 8.28
C PRO A 304 -32.47 -3.88 7.11
N VAL A 305 -32.54 -5.18 7.40
CA VAL A 305 -32.96 -6.24 6.46
C VAL A 305 -34.47 -6.24 6.28
#